data_AF-A0A7W1JPD0-F1
#
_entry.id   AF-A0A7W1JPD0-F1
#
_cell.length_a   1.000
_cell.length_b   1.000
_cell.length_c   1.000
_cell.angle_alpha   90.00
_cell.angle_beta   90.00
_cell.angle_gamma   90.00
#
_symmetry.space_group_name_H-M   'P 1'
#
loop_
_entity.id
_entity.type
_entity.pdbx_description
1 polymer ?
#
loop_
_entity_poly.entity_id
_entity_poly.type
_entity_poly.pdbx_seq_one_letter_code
_entity_poly.pdbx_strand_id
1 'polypeptide(L)'
;SKTRWPCKHDTNFWYPKHPDRYSFSYEAMDRMPYMAPGLAGPKNAQAWKTPTDVWWQTIVSPTGLEKAGYPNQSHCKSWSES
;
A
#
# COMPACT_ATOMS: atom_id res chain seq x y z
N SER A 1 2.89 4.56 -28.28
CA SER A 1 3.97 5.57 -28.27
C SER A 1 5.16 5.02 -27.50
N LYS A 2 6.37 5.06 -28.06
CA LYS A 2 7.63 4.66 -27.36
C LYS A 2 8.37 5.88 -26.79
N THR A 3 7.77 7.07 -26.83
CA THR A 3 8.44 8.32 -26.49
C THR A 3 8.53 8.58 -24.99
N ARG A 4 7.77 7.83 -24.17
CA ARG A 4 7.71 7.97 -22.72
C ARG A 4 7.49 6.62 -22.05
N TRP A 5 7.88 6.52 -20.79
CA TRP A 5 7.64 5.36 -19.95
C TRP A 5 6.14 5.13 -19.72
N PRO A 6 5.68 3.88 -19.62
CA PRO A 6 4.28 3.59 -19.31
C PRO A 6 3.92 4.04 -17.89
N CYS A 7 2.76 4.69 -17.72
CA CYS A 7 2.24 5.07 -16.41
C CYS A 7 1.72 3.82 -15.68
N LYS A 8 2.49 3.33 -14.70
CA LYS A 8 2.15 2.16 -13.87
C LYS A 8 1.94 2.51 -12.39
N HIS A 9 1.99 3.80 -12.05
CA HIS A 9 1.89 4.28 -10.69
C HIS A 9 0.74 5.28 -10.59
N ASP A 10 0.07 5.26 -9.44
CA ASP A 10 -0.85 6.28 -8.99
C ASP A 10 -0.31 6.87 -7.70
N THR A 11 -0.60 8.15 -7.44
CA THR A 11 -0.13 8.85 -6.23
C THR A 11 -1.32 9.13 -5.32
N ASN A 12 -1.27 8.62 -4.09
CA ASN A 12 -2.22 8.98 -3.05
C ASN A 12 -1.63 10.11 -2.21
N PHE A 13 -2.38 11.19 -2.05
CA PHE A 13 -1.97 12.31 -1.22
C PHE A 13 -2.68 12.27 0.12
N TRP A 14 -1.91 12.10 1.19
CA TRP A 14 -2.41 12.15 2.56
C TRP A 14 -2.07 13.51 3.18
N TYR A 15 -3.10 14.28 3.59
CA TYR A 15 -2.94 15.60 4.18
C TYR A 15 -3.68 15.68 5.53
N PRO A 16 -2.99 16.01 6.65
CA PRO A 16 -3.66 16.33 7.90
C PRO A 16 -4.15 17.78 7.90
N LYS A 17 -5.41 17.99 8.31
CA LYS A 17 -5.97 19.35 8.46
C LYS A 17 -5.34 20.12 9.63
N HIS A 18 -4.97 19.41 10.70
CA HIS A 18 -4.36 19.97 11.90
C HIS A 18 -3.11 19.16 12.26
N PRO A 19 -1.93 19.78 12.35
CA PRO A 19 -0.68 19.06 12.60
C PRO A 19 -0.64 18.42 14.00
N ASP A 20 -1.31 19.03 14.98
CA ASP A 20 -1.32 18.53 16.36
C ASP A 20 -2.48 17.57 16.66
N ARG A 21 -3.42 17.43 15.72
CA ARG A 21 -4.67 16.65 15.91
C ARG A 21 -4.95 15.77 14.71
N TYR A 22 -4.02 14.88 14.40
CA TYR A 22 -4.23 13.79 13.46
C TYR A 22 -4.10 12.45 14.20
N SER A 23 -4.94 11.48 13.82
CA SER A 23 -4.81 10.10 14.29
C SER A 23 -4.01 9.33 13.25
N PHE A 24 -2.93 8.70 13.68
CA PHE A 24 -2.15 7.80 12.84
C PHE A 24 -1.82 6.54 13.65
N SER A 25 -2.48 5.44 13.32
CA SER A 25 -2.33 4.16 14.04
C SER A 25 -1.24 3.31 13.40
N TYR A 26 -0.02 3.38 13.96
CA TYR A 26 1.12 2.54 13.54
C TYR A 26 0.91 1.03 13.84
N GLU A 27 -0.03 0.70 14.72
CA GLU A 27 -0.29 -0.68 15.14
C GLU A 27 -1.31 -1.39 14.25
N ALA A 28 -2.25 -0.65 13.66
CA ALA A 28 -3.28 -1.21 12.79
C ALA A 28 -2.78 -1.51 11.36
N MET A 29 -1.58 -1.05 11.00
CA MET A 29 -1.02 -1.27 9.67
C MET A 29 -0.65 -2.73 9.44
N ASP A 30 -1.01 -3.29 8.28
CA ASP A 30 -0.55 -4.61 7.86
C ASP A 30 0.98 -4.61 7.69
N ARG A 31 1.66 -5.51 8.41
CA ARG A 31 3.13 -5.52 8.45
C ARG A 31 3.66 -6.74 7.73
N MET A 32 4.64 -6.52 6.85
CA MET A 32 5.24 -7.60 6.08
C MET A 32 6.48 -8.16 6.79
N PRO A 33 6.68 -9.49 6.76
CA PRO A 33 7.91 -10.10 7.29
C PRO A 33 9.10 -9.78 6.38
N TYR A 34 10.30 -9.73 6.98
CA TYR A 34 11.53 -9.60 6.20
C TYR A 34 11.79 -10.86 5.36
N MET A 35 12.01 -10.70 4.05
CA MET A 35 12.28 -11.81 3.13
C MET A 35 13.67 -12.45 3.32
N ALA A 36 14.62 -11.72 3.92
CA ALA A 36 15.98 -12.20 4.20
C ALA A 36 16.38 -11.86 5.66
N PRO A 37 15.81 -12.56 6.65
CA PRO A 37 15.99 -12.23 8.06
C PRO A 37 17.45 -12.38 8.53
N GLY A 38 18.21 -13.29 7.92
CA GLY A 38 19.63 -13.50 8.25
C GLY A 38 20.56 -12.32 7.92
N LEU A 39 20.17 -11.45 6.98
CA LEU A 39 20.97 -10.29 6.59
C LEU A 39 20.54 -9.01 7.33
N ALA A 40 19.30 -8.95 7.81
CA ALA A 40 18.72 -7.78 8.45
C ALA A 40 19.17 -7.59 9.92
N GLY A 41 19.82 -8.60 10.51
CA GLY A 41 20.21 -8.63 11.91
C GLY A 41 19.06 -9.06 12.84
N PRO A 42 19.37 -9.59 14.05
CA PRO A 42 18.38 -10.25 14.91
C PRO A 42 17.24 -9.34 15.37
N LYS A 43 17.51 -8.05 15.57
CA LYS A 43 16.52 -7.05 15.97
C LYS A 43 15.47 -6.80 14.87
N ASN A 44 15.91 -6.73 13.62
CA ASN A 44 15.00 -6.50 12.49
C ASN A 44 14.33 -7.78 12.03
N ALA A 45 14.96 -8.95 12.22
CA ALA A 45 14.35 -10.24 11.90
C ALA A 45 13.14 -10.56 12.79
N GLN A 46 13.16 -10.14 14.05
CA GLN A 46 12.02 -10.26 14.98
C GLN A 46 11.03 -9.10 14.84
N ALA A 47 11.48 -7.96 14.32
CA ALA A 47 10.61 -6.85 14.00
C ALA A 47 9.89 -7.09 12.67
N TRP A 48 8.73 -6.48 12.54
CA TRP A 48 8.02 -6.44 11.27
C TRP A 48 8.47 -5.21 10.48
N LYS A 49 8.48 -5.31 9.14
CA LYS A 49 8.80 -4.15 8.31
C LYS A 49 7.63 -3.18 8.33
N THR A 50 7.91 -1.92 8.70
CA THR A 50 6.94 -0.84 8.59
C THR A 50 6.67 -0.59 7.10
N PRO A 51 5.40 -0.55 6.65
CA PRO A 51 5.09 -0.21 5.27
C PRO A 51 5.66 1.17 4.94
N THR A 52 6.38 1.22 3.81
CA THR A 52 6.96 2.46 3.26
C THR A 52 5.92 3.21 2.44
N ASP A 53 6.22 4.41 1.97
CA ASP A 53 5.38 5.27 1.12
C ASP A 53 5.06 4.70 -0.28
N VAL A 54 5.74 3.62 -0.67
CA VAL A 54 5.51 2.91 -1.95
C VAL A 54 4.88 1.54 -1.69
N TRP A 55 3.72 1.30 -2.31
CA TRP A 55 2.99 0.03 -2.22
C TRP A 55 2.84 -0.63 -3.59
N TRP A 56 3.00 -1.95 -3.63
CA TRP A 56 2.85 -2.77 -4.83
C TRP A 56 1.56 -3.56 -4.71
N GLN A 57 0.51 -3.11 -5.41
CA GLN A 57 -0.81 -3.72 -5.38
C GLN A 57 -1.29 -3.98 -6.81
N THR A 58 -1.93 -5.14 -7.01
CA THR A 58 -2.50 -5.51 -8.31
C THR A 58 -3.85 -4.84 -8.48
N ILE A 59 -4.08 -4.20 -9.63
CA ILE A 59 -5.39 -3.62 -9.99
C ILE A 59 -6.48 -4.70 -10.05
N VAL A 60 -7.74 -4.29 -9.96
CA VAL A 60 -8.88 -5.21 -10.08
C VAL A 60 -8.85 -5.89 -11.44
N SER A 61 -8.80 -7.22 -11.44
CA SER A 61 -8.88 -8.02 -12.66
C SER A 61 -10.31 -7.95 -13.25
N PRO A 62 -10.47 -7.90 -14.58
CA PRO A 62 -11.78 -7.92 -15.24
C PRO A 62 -12.65 -9.15 -14.91
N THR A 63 -12.01 -10.24 -14.44
CA THR A 63 -12.64 -11.51 -14.03
C THR A 63 -12.56 -11.75 -12.51
N GLY A 64 -12.06 -10.79 -11.74
CA GLY A 64 -11.93 -10.92 -10.28
C GLY A 64 -13.27 -10.92 -9.56
N LEU A 65 -13.36 -11.66 -8.46
CA LEU A 65 -14.55 -11.72 -7.59
C LEU A 65 -14.91 -10.37 -6.95
N GLU A 66 -13.96 -9.45 -6.92
CA GLU A 66 -14.11 -8.11 -6.36
C GLU A 66 -14.86 -7.14 -7.29
N LYS A 67 -15.11 -7.54 -8.55
CA LYS A 67 -15.70 -6.68 -9.57
C LYS A 67 -17.15 -6.34 -9.25
N ALA A 68 -17.41 -5.06 -9.03
CA ALA A 68 -18.76 -4.51 -8.78
C ALA A 68 -19.38 -3.84 -10.03
N GLY A 69 -18.68 -3.84 -11.17
CA GLY A 69 -19.18 -3.31 -12.44
C GLY A 69 -18.81 -1.84 -12.74
N TYR A 70 -18.09 -1.17 -11.84
CA TYR A 70 -17.59 0.18 -12.07
C TYR A 70 -16.32 0.18 -12.94
N PRO A 71 -16.24 1.03 -13.98
CA PRO A 71 -15.12 1.03 -14.93
C PRO A 71 -13.78 1.51 -14.34
N ASN A 72 -13.81 2.30 -13.27
CA ASN A 72 -12.63 2.84 -12.58
C ASN A 72 -12.53 2.34 -11.12
N GLN A 73 -12.98 1.11 -10.87
CA GLN A 73 -12.97 0.55 -9.52
C GLN A 73 -11.54 0.39 -8.99
N SER A 74 -11.25 1.04 -7.87
CA SER A 74 -10.05 0.78 -7.08
C SER A 74 -10.17 -0.54 -6.34
N HIS A 75 -9.05 -1.21 -6.09
CA HIS A 75 -9.07 -2.49 -5.39
C HIS A 75 -9.44 -2.31 -3.90
N CYS A 76 -10.08 -3.31 -3.32
CA CYS A 76 -10.66 -3.28 -1.98
C CYS A 76 -9.59 -3.03 -0.91
N LYS A 77 -8.39 -3.59 -1.10
CA LYS A 77 -7.25 -3.38 -0.19
C LYS A 77 -6.78 -1.92 -0.06
N SER A 78 -7.16 -1.01 -0.96
CA SER A 78 -6.79 0.42 -0.81
C SER A 78 -7.86 1.26 -0.13
N TRP A 79 -9.10 0.74 0.01
CA TRP A 79 -10.25 1.53 0.45
C TRP A 79 -11.00 0.98 1.66
N SER A 80 -10.75 -0.27 2.09
CA SER A 80 -11.44 -0.82 3.26
C SER A 80 -10.98 -0.24 4.61
N GLU A 81 -9.94 0.59 4.61
CA GLU A 81 -9.27 1.08 5.84
C GLU A 81 -9.22 2.61 5.94
N SER A 82 -9.94 3.34 5.07
CA SER A 82 -10.03 4.81 5.10
C SER A 82 -11.26 5.34 5.83
#